data_AF-A0A7X7TGA4-F1
#
_entry.id   AF-A0A7X7TGA4-F1
#
_cell.length_a   1.000
_cell.length_b   1.000
_cell.length_c   1.000
_cell.angle_alpha   90.00
_cell.angle_beta   90.00
_cell.angle_gamma   90.00
#
_symmetry.space_group_name_H-M   'P 1'
#
loop_
_entity.id
_entity.type
_entity.pdbx_description
1 polymer ?
#
loop_
_entity_poly.entity_id
_entity_poly.type
_entity_poly.pdbx_seq_one_letter_code
_entity_poly.pdbx_strand_id
1 'polypeptide(L)'
;MIHQIEKILEHSVPIARLLGPHGLRGEIKATMLANYPGVFETGKEFFLFHSKKRSHLRCTLDAFHRRGDRMILRFRNYDHIDLAKELEGYEVYLDLCDLPLLKAGEYYFFQLLGASVYDEQGQRLGVVEDVIETGSADVLSIRKPFSGPGDPPKDSELLVPMAKDFLVSMDLEQKRLVIRPPVYMAVKDDETDAGSDEGF
;
A
#
# COMPACT_ATOMS: atom_id res chain seq x y z
N MET A 1 -26.52 10.29 -2.91
CA MET A 1 -25.40 9.92 -3.79
C MET A 1 -24.07 9.79 -3.04
N ILE A 2 -23.61 10.79 -2.28
CA ILE A 2 -22.32 10.71 -1.53
C ILE A 2 -22.25 9.50 -0.59
N HIS A 3 -23.30 9.27 0.22
CA HIS A 3 -23.38 8.15 1.16
C HIS A 3 -23.30 6.75 0.51
N GLN A 4 -23.72 6.62 -0.74
CA GLN A 4 -23.67 5.34 -1.45
C GLN A 4 -22.26 5.03 -1.95
N ILE A 5 -21.49 6.08 -2.31
CA ILE A 5 -20.09 5.95 -2.71
C ILE A 5 -19.25 5.58 -1.49
N GLU A 6 -19.43 6.28 -0.37
CA GLU A 6 -18.74 5.99 0.90
C GLU A 6 -18.90 4.52 1.30
N LYS A 7 -20.14 4.00 1.25
CA LYS A 7 -20.43 2.60 1.56
C LYS A 7 -19.76 1.60 0.59
N ILE A 8 -19.66 1.93 -0.70
CA ILE A 8 -18.93 1.10 -1.67
C ILE A 8 -17.44 1.11 -1.35
N LEU A 9 -16.88 2.29 -1.05
CA LEU A 9 -15.46 2.44 -0.72
C LEU A 9 -15.08 1.78 0.61
N GLU A 10 -16.00 1.69 1.57
CA GLU A 10 -15.79 0.96 2.83
C GLU A 10 -15.58 -0.56 2.64
N HIS A 11 -16.19 -1.13 1.59
CA HIS A 11 -16.11 -2.56 1.27
C HIS A 11 -15.33 -2.86 -0.01
N SER A 12 -14.50 -1.92 -0.48
CA SER A 12 -13.68 -2.12 -1.67
C SER A 12 -12.29 -1.56 -1.47
N VAL A 13 -11.35 -2.06 -2.27
CA VAL A 13 -9.95 -1.68 -2.21
C VAL A 13 -9.47 -1.21 -3.57
N PRO A 14 -8.65 -0.14 -3.64
CA PRO A 14 -8.07 0.31 -4.89
C PRO A 14 -6.98 -0.70 -5.31
N ILE A 15 -7.12 -1.27 -6.50
CA ILE A 15 -6.22 -2.29 -7.05
C ILE A 15 -5.31 -1.75 -8.17
N ALA A 16 -5.69 -0.63 -8.80
CA ALA A 16 -4.86 0.06 -9.77
C ALA A 16 -5.19 1.55 -9.85
N ARG A 17 -4.21 2.36 -10.30
CA ARG A 17 -4.39 3.78 -10.62
C ARG A 17 -4.17 4.02 -12.11
N LEU A 18 -5.10 4.74 -12.73
CA LEU A 18 -5.06 5.11 -14.15
C LEU A 18 -4.19 6.36 -14.33
N LEU A 19 -3.16 6.27 -15.16
CA LEU A 19 -2.09 7.25 -15.29
C LEU A 19 -2.22 8.17 -16.51
N GLY A 20 -2.99 7.77 -17.52
CA GLY A 20 -3.17 8.52 -18.76
C GLY A 20 -3.17 7.64 -20.00
N PRO A 21 -3.58 8.17 -21.17
CA PRO A 21 -3.85 7.38 -22.36
C PRO A 21 -2.62 6.63 -22.90
N HIS A 22 -2.90 5.54 -23.61
CA HIS A 22 -1.96 4.77 -24.40
C HIS A 22 -2.50 4.61 -25.84
N GLY A 23 -1.70 4.99 -26.83
CA GLY A 23 -2.13 4.91 -28.24
C GLY A 23 -3.38 5.76 -28.55
N LEU A 24 -4.04 5.43 -29.67
CA LEU A 24 -5.21 6.15 -30.18
C LEU A 24 -6.54 5.42 -29.97
N ARG A 25 -6.50 4.15 -29.56
CA ARG A 25 -7.66 3.23 -29.50
C ARG A 25 -8.33 3.17 -28.12
N GLY A 26 -8.22 4.25 -27.35
CA GLY A 26 -8.82 4.37 -26.02
C GLY A 26 -8.20 3.48 -24.93
N GLU A 27 -6.99 2.96 -25.17
CA GLU A 27 -6.24 2.24 -24.13
C GLU A 27 -5.69 3.25 -23.10
N ILE A 28 -5.48 2.80 -21.87
CA ILE A 28 -5.01 3.63 -20.76
C ILE A 28 -3.89 2.93 -19.99
N LYS A 29 -2.82 3.67 -19.70
CA LYS A 29 -1.74 3.21 -18.82
C LYS A 29 -2.26 3.18 -17.39
N ALA A 30 -1.91 2.14 -16.65
CA ALA A 30 -2.19 2.04 -15.23
C ALA A 30 -0.98 1.49 -14.47
N THR A 31 -0.96 1.72 -13.16
CA THR A 31 -0.05 1.05 -12.23
C THR A 31 -0.86 0.24 -11.24
N MET A 32 -0.43 -0.98 -10.95
CA MET A 32 -1.04 -1.79 -9.90
C MET A 32 -0.74 -1.18 -8.53
N LEU A 33 -1.73 -1.26 -7.64
CA LEU A 33 -1.63 -0.90 -6.23
C LEU A 33 -1.71 -2.14 -5.32
N ALA A 34 -2.22 -3.25 -5.86
CA ALA A 34 -2.30 -4.52 -5.17
C ALA A 34 -1.37 -5.55 -5.83
N ASN A 35 -0.80 -6.44 -5.01
CA ASN A 35 0.11 -7.51 -5.38
C ASN A 35 -0.61 -8.74 -5.98
N TYR A 36 -1.77 -8.56 -6.62
CA TYR A 36 -2.53 -9.67 -7.21
C TYR A 36 -3.07 -9.32 -8.60
N PRO A 37 -2.40 -9.73 -9.69
CA PRO A 37 -2.83 -9.41 -11.05
C PRO A 37 -4.04 -10.22 -11.52
N GLY A 38 -4.33 -11.36 -10.87
CA GLY A 38 -5.41 -12.27 -11.26
C GLY A 38 -6.83 -11.73 -11.03
N VAL A 39 -6.97 -10.53 -10.46
CA VAL A 39 -8.29 -9.88 -10.28
C VAL A 39 -8.77 -9.16 -11.53
N PHE A 40 -7.87 -8.90 -12.50
CA PHE A 40 -8.23 -8.31 -13.78
C PHE A 40 -8.69 -9.40 -14.73
N GLU A 41 -9.98 -9.39 -15.07
CA GLU A 41 -10.60 -10.36 -15.97
C GLU A 41 -11.38 -9.63 -17.07
N THR A 42 -11.19 -10.04 -18.31
CA THR A 42 -11.98 -9.51 -19.43
C THR A 42 -13.46 -9.80 -19.22
N GLY A 43 -14.30 -8.78 -19.38
CA GLY A 43 -15.73 -8.85 -19.14
C GLY A 43 -16.15 -8.50 -17.70
N LYS A 44 -15.21 -8.39 -16.76
CA LYS A 44 -15.51 -7.96 -15.39
C LYS A 44 -15.78 -6.46 -15.34
N GLU A 45 -16.82 -6.09 -14.59
CA GLU A 45 -17.13 -4.68 -14.28
C GLU A 45 -16.34 -4.23 -13.06
N PHE A 46 -15.72 -3.06 -13.16
CA PHE A 46 -15.01 -2.42 -12.05
C PHE A 46 -15.65 -1.09 -11.70
N PHE A 47 -15.62 -0.78 -10.40
CA PHE A 47 -15.93 0.55 -9.91
C PHE A 47 -14.69 1.44 -10.04
N LEU A 48 -14.83 2.59 -10.68
CA LEU A 48 -13.77 3.58 -10.82
C LEU A 48 -14.14 4.80 -10.01
N PHE A 49 -13.22 5.29 -9.18
CA PHE A 49 -13.43 6.51 -8.38
C PHE A 49 -12.26 7.48 -8.51
N HIS A 50 -12.57 8.77 -8.63
CA HIS A 50 -11.60 9.84 -8.67
C HIS A 50 -11.79 10.74 -7.45
N SER A 51 -10.90 10.62 -6.47
CA SER A 51 -10.99 11.33 -5.18
C SER A 51 -11.07 12.85 -5.31
N LYS A 52 -10.20 13.47 -6.11
CA LYS A 52 -10.18 14.94 -6.31
C LYS A 52 -11.42 15.48 -7.02
N LYS A 53 -11.86 14.81 -8.10
CA LYS A 53 -13.07 15.18 -8.85
C LYS A 53 -14.36 14.77 -8.12
N ARG A 54 -14.25 13.93 -7.08
CA ARG A 54 -15.38 13.28 -6.38
C ARG A 54 -16.37 12.63 -7.33
N SER A 55 -15.87 12.05 -8.40
CA SER A 55 -16.65 11.41 -9.46
C SER A 55 -16.39 9.91 -9.47
N HIS A 56 -17.39 9.16 -9.91
CA HIS A 56 -17.32 7.71 -10.04
C HIS A 56 -18.01 7.25 -11.30
N LEU A 57 -17.66 6.06 -11.75
CA LEU A 57 -18.28 5.38 -12.87
C LEU A 57 -18.02 3.87 -12.77
N ARG A 58 -18.74 3.10 -13.58
CA ARG A 58 -18.51 1.67 -13.72
C ARG A 58 -18.06 1.38 -15.14
N CYS A 59 -17.01 0.58 -15.26
CA CYS A 59 -16.45 0.21 -16.55
C CYS A 59 -16.27 -1.30 -16.63
N THR A 60 -16.69 -1.88 -17.74
CA THR A 60 -16.35 -3.26 -18.07
C THR A 60 -14.98 -3.31 -18.73
N LEU A 61 -14.07 -4.12 -18.17
CA LEU A 61 -12.76 -4.35 -18.75
C LEU A 61 -12.90 -5.15 -20.05
N ASP A 62 -12.38 -4.64 -21.14
CA ASP A 62 -12.44 -5.30 -22.45
C ASP A 62 -11.14 -6.04 -22.77
N ALA A 63 -10.00 -5.43 -22.45
CA ALA A 63 -8.70 -6.07 -22.60
C ALA A 63 -7.69 -5.47 -21.61
N PHE A 64 -6.65 -6.24 -21.30
CA PHE A 64 -5.52 -5.73 -20.53
C PHE A 64 -4.22 -6.45 -20.91
N HIS A 65 -3.12 -5.75 -20.72
CA HIS A 65 -1.77 -6.29 -20.80
C HIS A 65 -0.95 -5.79 -19.61
N ARG A 66 -0.14 -6.66 -19.00
CA ARG A 66 0.65 -6.34 -17.81
C ARG A 66 2.13 -6.67 -18.03
N ARG A 67 3.00 -5.78 -17.54
CA ARG A 67 4.44 -6.00 -17.41
C ARG A 67 4.93 -5.43 -16.08
N GLY A 68 5.17 -6.30 -15.09
CA GLY A 68 5.51 -5.89 -13.73
C GLY A 68 4.32 -5.23 -13.03
N ASP A 69 4.57 -4.06 -12.44
CA ASP A 69 3.58 -3.15 -11.83
C ASP A 69 2.79 -2.35 -12.87
N ARG A 70 3.28 -2.26 -14.12
CA ARG A 70 2.63 -1.50 -15.19
C ARG A 70 1.60 -2.31 -15.94
N MET A 71 0.51 -1.65 -16.30
CA MET A 71 -0.57 -2.20 -17.10
C MET A 71 -0.99 -1.25 -18.22
N ILE A 72 -1.54 -1.83 -19.28
CA ILE A 72 -2.37 -1.17 -20.27
C ILE A 72 -3.75 -1.80 -20.16
N LEU A 73 -4.77 -0.98 -19.92
CA LEU A 73 -6.16 -1.40 -19.81
C LEU A 73 -6.96 -0.82 -20.99
N ARG A 74 -8.00 -1.53 -21.42
CA ARG A 74 -9.01 -1.02 -22.33
C ARG A 74 -10.38 -1.34 -21.75
N PHE A 75 -11.22 -0.33 -21.61
CA PHE A 75 -12.59 -0.49 -21.11
C PHE A 75 -13.57 -0.41 -22.28
N ARG A 76 -14.71 -1.12 -22.17
CA ARG A 76 -15.77 -1.03 -23.17
C ARG A 76 -16.28 0.41 -23.27
N ASN A 77 -16.58 0.86 -24.49
CA ASN A 77 -17.03 2.22 -24.81
C ASN A 77 -15.96 3.33 -24.61
N TYR A 78 -14.71 2.96 -24.32
CA TYR A 78 -13.56 3.86 -24.35
C TYR A 78 -12.65 3.44 -25.51
N ASP A 79 -13.05 3.79 -26.73
CA ASP A 79 -12.41 3.36 -27.99
C ASP A 79 -11.57 4.47 -28.67
N HIS A 80 -11.50 5.65 -28.05
CA HIS A 80 -10.75 6.80 -28.54
C HIS A 80 -9.87 7.42 -27.45
N ILE A 81 -8.74 8.00 -27.84
CA ILE A 81 -7.79 8.64 -26.92
C ILE A 81 -8.44 9.69 -26.01
N ASP A 82 -9.37 10.48 -26.54
CA ASP A 82 -10.00 11.55 -25.77
C ASP A 82 -10.91 11.01 -24.66
N LEU A 83 -11.60 9.89 -24.91
CA LEU A 83 -12.37 9.19 -23.88
C LEU A 83 -11.44 8.60 -22.82
N ALA A 84 -10.31 8.02 -23.22
CA ALA A 84 -9.33 7.50 -22.26
C ALA A 84 -8.72 8.60 -21.37
N LYS A 85 -8.52 9.82 -21.87
CA LYS A 85 -8.05 10.95 -21.05
C LYS A 85 -9.01 11.28 -19.90
N GLU A 86 -10.33 11.08 -20.09
CA GLU A 86 -11.31 11.35 -19.03
C GLU A 86 -11.11 10.45 -17.80
N LEU A 87 -10.56 9.25 -18.01
CA LEU A 87 -10.27 8.26 -16.98
C LEU A 87 -8.95 8.51 -16.25
N GLU A 88 -8.12 9.46 -16.68
CA GLU A 88 -6.87 9.78 -16.00
C GLU A 88 -7.11 10.21 -14.55
N GLY A 89 -6.35 9.64 -13.62
CA GLY A 89 -6.45 9.91 -12.19
C GLY A 89 -7.52 9.12 -11.45
N TYR A 90 -8.35 8.32 -12.14
CA TYR A 90 -9.23 7.37 -11.47
C TYR A 90 -8.45 6.20 -10.89
N GLU A 91 -8.95 5.68 -9.78
CA GLU A 91 -8.54 4.41 -9.19
C GLU A 91 -9.59 3.35 -9.49
N VAL A 92 -9.12 2.15 -9.80
CA VAL A 92 -9.94 0.96 -10.05
C VAL A 92 -10.10 0.23 -8.73
N TYR A 93 -11.34 0.02 -8.32
CA TYR A 93 -11.70 -0.65 -7.06
C TYR A 93 -12.24 -2.04 -7.31
N LEU A 94 -11.90 -2.93 -6.38
CA LEU A 94 -12.43 -4.29 -6.29
C LEU A 94 -13.15 -4.46 -4.96
N ASP A 95 -14.30 -5.11 -4.99
CA ASP A 95 -15.01 -5.49 -3.75
C ASP A 95 -14.15 -6.46 -2.93
N LEU A 96 -14.14 -6.31 -1.61
CA LEU A 96 -13.41 -7.20 -0.72
C LEU A 96 -13.88 -8.66 -0.84
N CYS A 97 -15.16 -8.90 -1.16
CA CYS A 97 -15.70 -10.25 -1.37
C CYS A 97 -15.19 -10.90 -2.68
N ASP A 98 -14.71 -10.11 -3.62
CA ASP A 98 -14.14 -10.57 -4.88
C ASP A 98 -12.63 -10.82 -4.80
N LEU A 99 -12.00 -10.52 -3.66
CA LEU A 99 -10.60 -10.83 -3.45
C LEU A 99 -10.41 -12.35 -3.32
N PRO A 100 -9.34 -12.89 -3.93
CA PRO A 100 -8.94 -14.26 -3.69
C PRO A 100 -8.76 -14.54 -2.20
N LEU A 101 -9.14 -15.75 -1.78
CA LEU A 101 -8.85 -16.21 -0.43
C LEU A 101 -7.35 -16.39 -0.25
N LEU A 102 -6.82 -15.74 0.78
CA LEU A 102 -5.43 -15.87 1.19
C LEU A 102 -5.21 -17.21 1.90
N LYS A 103 -4.06 -17.84 1.65
CA LYS A 103 -3.59 -18.96 2.48
C LYS A 103 -3.06 -18.43 3.82
N ALA A 104 -2.87 -19.33 4.78
CA ALA A 104 -2.29 -18.97 6.07
C ALA A 104 -0.92 -18.31 5.90
N GLY A 105 -0.78 -17.09 6.43
CA GLY A 105 0.44 -16.29 6.34
C GLY A 105 0.55 -15.41 5.09
N GLU A 106 -0.39 -15.50 4.14
CA GLU A 106 -0.50 -14.55 3.04
C GLU A 106 -1.29 -13.30 3.49
N TYR A 107 -0.98 -12.16 2.89
CA TYR A 107 -1.62 -10.88 3.15
C TYR A 107 -1.63 -10.05 1.87
N TYR A 108 -2.58 -9.14 1.76
CA TYR A 108 -2.53 -8.09 0.76
C TYR A 108 -1.83 -6.85 1.32
N PHE A 109 -1.02 -6.19 0.50
CA PHE A 109 -0.25 -5.01 0.94
C PHE A 109 -1.15 -3.91 1.50
N PHE A 110 -2.32 -3.68 0.89
CA PHE A 110 -3.28 -2.67 1.36
C PHE A 110 -3.82 -2.96 2.77
N GLN A 111 -3.80 -4.22 3.23
CA GLN A 111 -4.22 -4.56 4.60
C GLN A 111 -3.19 -4.12 5.63
N LEU A 112 -1.92 -4.05 5.22
CA LEU A 112 -0.81 -3.61 6.07
C LEU A 112 -0.66 -2.10 6.08
N LEU A 113 -0.99 -1.41 4.99
CA LEU A 113 -0.89 0.05 4.92
C LEU A 113 -1.70 0.72 6.04
N GLY A 114 -1.03 1.60 6.79
CA GLY A 114 -1.59 2.28 7.95
C GLY A 114 -1.64 1.46 9.23
N ALA A 115 -1.15 0.22 9.24
CA ALA A 115 -1.08 -0.59 10.45
C ALA A 115 -0.11 0.00 11.47
N SER A 116 -0.51 0.02 12.74
CA SER A 116 0.37 0.40 13.84
C SER A 116 1.31 -0.74 14.17
N VAL A 117 2.61 -0.43 14.25
CA VAL A 117 3.66 -1.43 14.49
C VAL A 117 4.20 -1.29 15.90
N TYR A 118 4.38 -2.43 16.56
CA TYR A 118 4.88 -2.54 17.92
C TYR A 118 6.03 -3.56 18.01
N ASP A 119 6.87 -3.44 19.04
CA ASP A 119 7.81 -4.50 19.42
C ASP A 119 7.19 -5.52 20.39
N GLU A 120 7.98 -6.53 20.76
CA GLU A 120 7.59 -7.60 21.71
C GLU A 120 7.30 -7.06 23.12
N GLN A 121 7.80 -5.87 23.47
CA GLN A 121 7.60 -5.19 24.75
C GLN A 121 6.38 -4.28 24.74
N GLY A 122 5.71 -4.12 23.59
CA GLY A 122 4.55 -3.25 23.42
C GLY A 122 4.88 -1.79 23.14
N GLN A 123 6.15 -1.45 22.91
CA GLN A 123 6.55 -0.12 22.45
C GLN A 123 6.07 0.10 21.02
N ARG A 124 5.46 1.26 20.76
CA ARG A 124 5.02 1.63 19.42
C ARG A 124 6.21 2.09 18.59
N LEU A 125 6.49 1.38 17.49
CA LEU A 125 7.57 1.67 16.56
C LEU A 125 7.17 2.63 15.44
N GLY A 126 5.89 2.68 15.09
CA GLY A 126 5.40 3.58 14.04
C GLY A 126 4.16 3.08 13.33
N VAL A 127 4.04 3.49 12.06
CA VAL A 127 2.95 3.11 11.15
C VAL A 127 3.53 2.64 9.82
N VAL A 128 2.98 1.56 9.26
CA VAL A 128 3.35 1.11 7.92
C VAL A 128 2.93 2.16 6.88
N GLU A 129 3.91 2.68 6.15
CA GLU A 129 3.71 3.66 5.08
C GLU A 129 3.74 3.00 3.69
N ASP A 130 4.58 1.96 3.52
CA ASP A 130 4.68 1.22 2.26
C ASP A 130 5.09 -0.24 2.48
N VAL A 131 4.88 -1.08 1.45
CA VAL A 131 5.32 -2.48 1.39
C VAL A 131 6.09 -2.69 0.09
N ILE A 132 7.40 -2.96 0.22
CA ILE A 132 8.33 -3.08 -0.89
C ILE A 132 8.51 -4.57 -1.23
N GLU A 133 8.14 -4.96 -2.45
CA GLU A 133 8.39 -6.31 -2.97
C GLU A 133 9.87 -6.45 -3.37
N THR A 134 10.63 -7.29 -2.67
CA THR A 134 12.07 -7.50 -2.95
C THR A 134 12.37 -8.86 -3.62
N GLY A 135 11.33 -9.66 -3.91
CA GLY A 135 11.43 -10.99 -4.53
C GLY A 135 11.81 -12.14 -3.57
N SER A 136 12.39 -11.85 -2.40
CA SER A 136 12.69 -12.85 -1.36
C SER A 136 11.73 -12.76 -0.18
N ALA A 137 11.57 -11.57 0.38
CA ALA A 137 10.57 -11.25 1.38
C ALA A 137 10.11 -9.81 1.17
N ASP A 138 8.83 -9.53 1.39
CA ASP A 138 8.37 -8.15 1.36
C ASP A 138 9.03 -7.37 2.50
N VAL A 139 9.28 -6.08 2.29
CA VAL A 139 9.89 -5.21 3.30
C VAL A 139 8.89 -4.12 3.65
N LEU A 140 8.54 -4.01 4.92
CA LEU A 140 7.74 -2.90 5.42
C LEU A 140 8.60 -1.65 5.51
N SER A 141 8.12 -0.53 4.96
CA SER A 141 8.59 0.80 5.33
C SER A 141 7.68 1.34 6.43
N ILE A 142 8.26 1.54 7.62
CA ILE A 142 7.56 1.99 8.82
C ILE A 142 8.02 3.41 9.12
N ARG A 143 7.09 4.35 9.05
CA ARG A 143 7.34 5.73 9.48
C ARG A 143 7.34 5.80 11.00
N LYS A 144 8.46 6.22 11.57
CA LYS A 144 8.59 6.41 13.02
C LYS A 144 7.72 7.58 13.49
N PRO A 145 7.20 7.54 14.73
CA PRO A 145 6.61 8.71 15.35
C PRO A 145 7.69 9.78 15.55
N PHE A 146 7.38 11.03 15.21
CA PHE A 146 8.25 12.17 15.50
C PHE A 146 7.91 12.69 16.90
N SER A 147 8.85 12.65 17.84
CA SER A 147 8.60 12.97 19.26
C SER A 147 9.42 14.16 19.78
N GLY A 148 10.37 14.70 19.01
CA GLY A 148 11.05 15.95 19.35
C GLY A 148 12.51 16.06 18.88
N PRO A 149 13.24 17.11 19.33
CA PRO A 149 14.67 17.25 19.07
C PRO A 149 15.46 16.11 19.73
N GLY A 150 16.19 15.32 18.93
CA GLY A 150 16.92 14.12 19.38
C GLY A 150 16.41 12.83 18.73
N ASP A 151 15.17 12.83 18.23
CA ASP A 151 14.66 11.73 17.41
C ASP A 151 15.27 11.75 15.99
N PRO A 152 15.33 10.57 15.33
CA PRO A 152 15.73 10.52 13.93
C PRO A 152 14.81 11.42 13.08
N PRO A 153 15.29 11.90 11.90
CA PRO A 153 14.56 12.86 11.08
C PRO A 153 13.09 12.49 10.88
N LYS A 154 12.23 13.48 10.65
CA LYS A 154 10.79 13.29 10.38
C LYS A 154 10.52 12.27 9.25
N ASP A 155 11.49 12.07 8.37
CA ASP A 155 11.47 11.16 7.23
C ASP A 155 12.28 9.87 7.48
N SER A 156 12.61 9.55 8.74
CA SER A 156 13.29 8.31 9.07
C SER A 156 12.33 7.13 8.99
N GLU A 157 12.62 6.24 8.04
CA GLU A 157 11.90 4.99 7.87
C GLU A 157 12.64 3.83 8.55
N LEU A 158 11.88 2.92 9.15
CA LEU A 158 12.36 1.63 9.58
C LEU A 158 11.96 0.58 8.54
N LEU A 159 12.96 -0.04 7.92
CA LEU A 159 12.76 -1.13 6.97
C LEU A 159 12.80 -2.48 7.70
N VAL A 160 11.73 -3.27 7.59
CA VAL A 160 11.61 -4.57 8.28
C VAL A 160 11.16 -5.64 7.30
N PRO A 161 11.96 -6.70 7.07
CA PRO A 161 11.51 -7.83 6.27
C PRO A 161 10.33 -8.55 6.92
N MET A 162 9.30 -8.88 6.13
CA MET A 162 8.16 -9.73 6.50
C MET A 162 8.56 -11.22 6.49
N ALA A 163 9.70 -11.53 7.11
CA ALA A 163 10.16 -12.89 7.34
C ALA A 163 9.77 -13.34 8.77
N LYS A 164 9.65 -14.65 8.97
CA LYS A 164 9.23 -15.25 10.25
C LYS A 164 10.10 -14.85 11.44
N ASP A 165 11.36 -14.50 11.19
CA ASP A 165 12.30 -14.09 12.25
C ASP A 165 11.98 -12.70 12.81
N PHE A 166 11.31 -11.85 12.02
CA PHE A 166 10.94 -10.49 12.38
C PHE A 166 9.43 -10.34 12.65
N LEU A 167 8.55 -11.10 11.99
CA LEU A 167 7.11 -11.00 12.23
C LEU A 167 6.69 -11.90 13.41
N VAL A 168 6.29 -11.29 14.53
CA VAL A 168 5.84 -12.00 15.74
C VAL A 168 4.34 -12.28 15.66
N SER A 169 3.54 -11.27 15.30
CA SER A 169 2.10 -11.44 15.09
C SER A 169 1.52 -10.38 14.16
N MET A 170 0.44 -10.72 13.47
CA MET A 170 -0.27 -9.86 12.54
C MET A 170 -1.78 -9.96 12.80
N ASP A 171 -2.38 -8.84 13.20
CA ASP A 171 -3.83 -8.68 13.33
C ASP A 171 -4.30 -7.68 12.27
N LEU A 172 -4.85 -8.21 11.18
CA LEU A 172 -5.32 -7.42 10.05
C LEU A 172 -6.65 -6.70 10.36
N GLU A 173 -7.44 -7.21 11.30
CA GLU A 173 -8.71 -6.61 11.70
C GLU A 173 -8.47 -5.35 12.52
N GLN A 174 -7.53 -5.41 13.46
CA GLN A 174 -7.14 -4.27 14.30
C GLN A 174 -6.07 -3.38 13.66
N LYS A 175 -5.61 -3.71 12.44
CA LYS A 175 -4.47 -3.06 11.78
C LYS A 175 -3.26 -2.93 12.73
N ARG A 176 -2.88 -4.04 13.34
CA ARG A 176 -1.82 -4.11 14.35
C ARG A 176 -0.78 -5.17 13.99
N LEU A 177 0.48 -4.76 13.96
CA LEU A 177 1.63 -5.65 13.75
C LEU A 177 2.52 -5.66 14.99
N VAL A 178 3.00 -6.84 15.37
CA VAL A 178 4.08 -6.99 16.35
C VAL A 178 5.26 -7.60 15.64
N ILE A 179 6.40 -6.92 15.72
CA ILE A 179 7.64 -7.35 15.11
C ILE A 179 8.75 -7.48 16.15
N ARG A 180 9.77 -8.27 15.82
CA ARG A 180 11.08 -8.22 16.45
C ARG A 180 11.94 -7.30 15.61
N PRO A 181 12.31 -6.10 16.10
CA PRO A 181 13.15 -5.21 15.32
C PRO A 181 14.55 -5.83 15.12
N PRO A 182 15.17 -5.63 13.95
CA PRO A 182 16.54 -6.09 13.71
C PRO A 182 17.56 -5.44 14.65
N VAL A 183 18.62 -6.18 14.99
CA VAL A 183 19.59 -5.87 16.06
C VAL A 183 20.28 -4.51 15.91
N TYR A 184 20.39 -3.94 14.70
CA TYR A 184 20.96 -2.60 14.51
C TYR A 184 20.11 -1.47 15.13
N MET A 185 18.90 -1.77 15.60
CA MET A 185 18.07 -0.85 16.36
C MET A 185 18.39 -0.83 17.87
N ALA A 186 19.18 -1.80 18.37
CA ALA A 186 19.51 -1.96 19.78
C ALA A 186 20.72 -1.14 20.26
N VAL A 187 21.27 -0.26 19.42
CA VAL A 187 22.46 0.54 19.78
C VAL A 187 22.13 2.04 19.78
N LYS A 188 21.95 2.55 21.00
CA LYS A 188 22.08 3.92 21.56
C LYS A 188 21.24 3.90 22.85
N ASP A 189 21.79 3.90 24.06
CA ASP A 189 22.78 4.83 24.61
C ASP A 189 23.73 4.12 25.59
N ASP A 190 25.03 4.22 25.36
CA ASP A 190 26.06 4.06 26.40
C ASP A 190 27.33 4.78 25.94
N GLU A 191 27.22 6.10 25.77
CA GLU A 191 28.36 7.01 25.94
C GLU A 191 27.98 7.99 27.05
N THR A 192 27.92 7.47 28.28
CA THR A 192 28.11 8.33 29.45
C THR A 192 29.60 8.66 29.49
N ASP A 193 30.00 9.75 28.83
CA ASP A 193 31.33 10.34 28.98
C ASP A 193 31.42 10.94 30.39
N ALA A 194 31.77 10.08 31.36
CA ALA A 194 32.18 10.49 32.69
C ALA A 194 33.62 11.02 32.63
N GLY A 195 33.78 12.21 32.06
CA GLY A 195 34.97 13.04 32.24
C GLY A 195 34.97 13.64 33.64
N SER A 196 35.46 12.88 34.61
CA SER A 196 35.83 13.37 35.93
C SER A 196 37.02 14.33 35.80
N ASP A 197 36.77 15.63 35.92
CA ASP A 197 37.81 16.62 36.17
C ASP A 197 37.85 16.91 37.67
N GLU A 198 38.69 16.15 38.38
CA GLU A 198 39.11 16.48 39.74
C GLU A 198 40.17 17.59 39.65
N GLY A 199 39.97 18.65 40.43
CA GLY A 199 40.82 19.83 40.41
C GLY A 199 42.22 19.62 40.99
N PHE A 200 43.11 20.56 40.64
CA PHE A 200 44.08 21.20 41.51
C PHE A 200 44.40 22.61 41.00
#